data_AF-A0AAN0JFT2-F1
#
_entry.id   AF-A0AAN0JFT2-F1
#
_cell.length_a   1.000
_cell.length_b   1.000
_cell.length_c   1.000
_cell.angle_alpha   90.00
_cell.angle_beta   90.00
_cell.angle_gamma   90.00
#
_symmetry.space_group_name_H-M   'P 1'
#
loop_
_entity.id
_entity.type
_entity.pdbx_description
1 polymer ?
#
loop_
_entity_poly.entity_id
_entity_poly.type
_entity_poly.pdbx_seq_one_letter_code
_entity_poly.pdbx_strand_id
1 'polypeptide(L)'
;MSQVLLNTTPLPTAFEYEDEDGDYITVSNDDELFALLSYSQCKCEHYGVAAIPISIYPKVQRVRNPLMLEVNTDASSLTIESVNTCNESGSQRSADEQALINLLSGGQISPQELQFLEILGHGSGGTVYRTFHSPTKVVMAVKVSKLHLLLY
;
A
#
# COMPACT_ATOMS: atom_id res chain seq x y z
N MET A 1 23.52 -6.32 -4.21
CA MET A 1 22.34 -5.53 -4.62
C MET A 1 21.96 -4.45 -3.61
N SER A 2 21.88 -4.73 -2.30
CA SER A 2 21.39 -3.78 -1.28
C SER A 2 22.21 -2.52 -1.07
N GLN A 3 23.52 -2.57 -1.30
CA GLN A 3 24.39 -1.40 -1.14
C GLN A 3 24.27 -0.41 -2.31
N VAL A 4 23.70 -0.84 -3.45
CA VAL A 4 23.52 0.00 -4.64
C VAL A 4 22.06 0.48 -4.76
N LEU A 5 21.10 -0.35 -4.34
CA LEU A 5 19.67 -0.07 -4.37
C LEU A 5 19.15 0.45 -3.01
N LEU A 6 19.76 1.52 -2.50
CA LEU A 6 19.48 2.08 -1.16
C LEU A 6 18.03 2.58 -0.99
N ASN A 7 17.34 2.91 -2.09
CA ASN A 7 16.01 3.53 -2.07
C ASN A 7 14.88 2.57 -2.48
N THR A 8 15.14 1.27 -2.58
CA THR A 8 14.13 0.27 -2.99
C THR A 8 13.63 -0.49 -1.77
N THR A 9 12.38 -0.22 -1.37
CA THR A 9 11.66 -0.96 -0.33
C THR A 9 10.39 -1.60 -0.91
N PRO A 10 10.22 -2.93 -0.77
CA PRO A 10 11.12 -3.89 -0.13
C PRO A 10 12.40 -4.11 -0.95
N LEU A 11 13.45 -4.55 -0.27
CA LEU A 11 14.72 -4.88 -0.89
C LEU A 11 14.52 -6.04 -1.90
N PRO A 12 15.06 -5.96 -3.12
CA PRO A 12 14.94 -7.05 -4.08
C PRO A 12 15.63 -8.30 -3.57
N THR A 13 14.87 -9.39 -3.47
CA THR A 13 15.32 -10.72 -3.04
C THR A 13 15.68 -11.63 -4.21
N ALA A 14 15.40 -11.21 -5.45
CA ALA A 14 15.68 -11.93 -6.67
C ALA A 14 16.15 -10.97 -7.78
N PHE A 15 16.74 -11.51 -8.84
CA PHE A 15 17.14 -10.79 -10.04
C PHE A 15 16.99 -11.68 -11.28
N GLU A 16 17.00 -11.09 -12.47
CA GLU A 16 16.87 -11.79 -13.75
C GLU A 16 18.13 -11.62 -14.58
N TYR A 17 18.41 -12.58 -15.46
CA TYR A 17 19.42 -12.49 -16.52
C TYR A 17 18.83 -12.98 -17.83
N GLU A 18 19.40 -12.54 -18.95
CA GLU A 18 19.03 -12.97 -20.29
C GLU A 18 19.88 -14.20 -20.69
N ASP A 19 19.23 -15.29 -21.07
CA ASP A 19 19.90 -16.52 -21.51
C ASP A 19 20.26 -16.50 -23.02
N GLU A 20 20.63 -17.64 -23.61
CA GLU A 20 20.97 -17.75 -25.03
C GLU A 20 19.77 -17.57 -25.98
N ASP A 21 18.56 -17.87 -25.52
CA ASP A 21 17.32 -17.77 -26.30
C ASP A 21 16.71 -16.36 -26.19
N GLY A 22 17.26 -15.51 -25.31
CA GLY A 22 16.77 -14.16 -25.04
C GLY A 22 15.69 -14.14 -23.96
N ASP A 23 15.51 -15.24 -23.23
CA ASP A 23 14.53 -15.36 -22.15
C ASP A 23 15.10 -14.81 -20.84
N TYR A 24 14.23 -14.12 -20.09
CA TYR A 24 14.58 -13.59 -18.77
C TYR A 24 14.40 -14.65 -17.70
N ILE A 25 15.50 -15.24 -17.27
CA ILE A 25 15.53 -16.27 -16.24
C ILE A 25 15.67 -15.61 -14.87
N THR A 26 14.76 -15.93 -13.95
CA THR A 26 14.79 -15.44 -12.57
C THR A 26 15.74 -16.29 -11.71
N VAL A 27 16.56 -15.60 -10.91
CA VAL A 27 17.42 -16.16 -9.88
C VAL A 27 16.97 -15.66 -8.52
N SER A 28 16.54 -16.59 -7.68
CA SER A 28 15.93 -16.38 -6.37
C SER A 28 16.47 -17.33 -5.29
N ASN A 29 17.22 -18.37 -5.68
CA ASN A 29 17.85 -19.36 -4.80
C ASN A 29 19.27 -19.72 -5.27
N ASP A 30 19.97 -20.52 -4.46
CA ASP A 30 21.37 -20.90 -4.71
C ASP A 30 21.53 -21.87 -5.91
N ASP A 31 20.53 -22.73 -6.15
CA ASP A 31 20.55 -23.66 -7.29
C ASP A 31 20.47 -22.91 -8.63
N GLU A 32 19.61 -21.90 -8.71
CA GLU A 32 19.48 -20.99 -9.85
C GLU A 32 20.73 -20.12 -10.02
N LEU A 33 21.36 -19.71 -8.92
CA LEU A 33 22.64 -19.00 -8.95
C LEU A 33 23.75 -19.88 -9.54
N PHE A 34 23.77 -21.16 -9.18
CA PHE A 34 24.73 -22.11 -9.75
C PHE A 34 24.53 -22.30 -11.26
N ALA A 35 23.27 -22.38 -11.71
CA ALA A 35 22.96 -22.45 -13.14
C ALA A 35 23.47 -21.21 -13.90
N LEU A 36 23.28 -20.02 -13.35
CA LEU A 36 23.81 -18.77 -13.92
C LEU A 36 25.35 -18.76 -14.00
N LEU A 37 26.04 -19.23 -12.95
CA LEU A 37 27.51 -19.30 -12.96
C LEU A 37 28.01 -20.31 -13.98
N SER A 38 27.36 -21.47 -14.09
CA SER A 38 27.69 -22.48 -15.10
C SER A 38 27.49 -21.94 -16.53
N TYR A 39 26.40 -21.22 -16.77
CA TYR A 39 26.14 -20.51 -18.01
C TYR A 39 27.23 -19.47 -18.33
N SER A 40 27.62 -18.67 -17.34
CA SER A 40 28.67 -17.66 -17.48
C SER A 40 30.01 -18.25 -17.93
N GLN A 41 30.33 -19.43 -17.39
CA GLN A 41 31.57 -20.12 -17.67
C GLN A 41 31.55 -20.74 -19.07
N CYS A 42 30.43 -21.36 -19.47
CA CYS A 42 30.25 -21.87 -20.83
C CYS A 42 30.34 -20.75 -21.89
N LYS A 43 29.76 -19.57 -21.63
CA LYS A 43 29.87 -18.40 -22.51
C LYS A 43 31.32 -17.92 -22.68
N CYS A 44 32.14 -18.02 -21.64
CA CYS A 44 33.56 -17.62 -21.68
C CYS A 44 34.38 -18.59 -22.54
N GLU A 45 34.19 -19.90 -22.36
CA GLU A 45 34.97 -20.94 -23.03
C GLU A 45 34.66 -21.03 -24.53
N HIS A 46 33.40 -20.83 -24.93
CA HIS A 46 33.00 -20.98 -26.33
C HIS A 46 33.50 -19.88 -27.27
N TYR A 47 33.80 -18.69 -26.75
CA TYR A 47 34.19 -17.54 -27.57
C TYR A 47 35.66 -17.14 -27.45
N GLY A 48 36.40 -17.67 -26.46
CA GLY A 48 37.81 -17.29 -26.23
C GLY A 48 38.00 -15.79 -25.93
N VAL A 49 36.92 -15.09 -25.60
CA VAL A 49 36.88 -13.66 -25.31
C VAL A 49 37.02 -13.48 -23.80
N ALA A 50 37.70 -12.41 -23.38
CA ALA A 50 37.75 -11.99 -21.99
C ALA A 50 36.35 -11.97 -21.37
N ALA A 51 36.22 -12.44 -20.12
CA ALA A 51 34.94 -12.64 -19.43
C ALA A 51 33.96 -11.48 -19.69
N ILE A 52 32.91 -11.76 -20.47
CA ILE A 52 31.89 -10.78 -20.81
C ILE A 52 31.04 -10.57 -19.55
N PRO A 53 30.90 -9.33 -19.05
CA PRO A 53 30.08 -9.05 -17.88
C PRO A 53 28.63 -9.48 -18.13
N ILE A 54 28.04 -10.23 -17.20
CA ILE A 54 26.63 -10.58 -17.26
C ILE A 54 25.78 -9.42 -16.74
N SER A 55 24.78 -9.03 -17.53
CA SER A 55 23.77 -8.06 -17.12
C SER A 55 22.72 -8.74 -16.25
N ILE A 56 22.47 -8.16 -15.08
CA ILE A 56 21.46 -8.65 -14.14
C ILE A 56 20.44 -7.55 -13.84
N TYR A 57 19.17 -7.92 -13.79
CA TYR A 57 18.04 -7.01 -13.62
C TYR A 57 17.35 -7.28 -12.28
N PRO A 58 17.43 -6.37 -11.29
CA PRO A 58 16.80 -6.58 -9.99
C PRO A 58 15.28 -6.73 -10.10
N LYS A 59 14.72 -7.77 -9.47
CA LYS A 59 13.27 -8.02 -9.46
C LYS A 59 12.66 -7.42 -8.20
N VAL A 60 11.97 -6.30 -8.35
CA VAL A 60 11.23 -5.67 -7.24
C VAL A 60 9.87 -6.35 -7.12
N GLN A 61 9.68 -7.12 -6.05
CA GLN A 61 8.36 -7.64 -5.74
C GLN A 61 7.45 -6.48 -5.34
N ARG A 62 6.42 -6.22 -6.14
CA ARG A 62 5.32 -5.35 -5.72
C ARG A 62 4.67 -5.99 -4.50
N VAL A 63 4.82 -5.35 -3.35
CA VAL A 63 4.07 -5.72 -2.15
C VAL A 63 2.61 -5.43 -2.47
N ARG A 64 1.83 -6.49 -2.65
CA ARG A 64 0.38 -6.37 -2.79
C ARG A 64 -0.12 -5.72 -1.51
N ASN A 65 -0.94 -4.67 -1.61
CA ASN A 65 -1.57 -4.10 -0.42
C ASN A 65 -2.33 -5.24 0.28
N PRO A 66 -1.93 -5.66 1.50
CA PRO A 66 -2.54 -6.82 2.17
C PRO A 66 -4.03 -6.60 2.46
N LEU A 67 -4.47 -5.34 2.44
CA LEU A 67 -5.88 -4.96 2.65
C LEU A 67 -6.69 -4.93 1.35
N MET A 68 -6.05 -5.13 0.18
CA MET A 68 -6.66 -4.99 -1.16
C MET A 68 -7.47 -3.69 -1.32
N LEU A 69 -7.01 -2.60 -0.71
CA LEU A 69 -7.63 -1.29 -0.85
C LEU A 69 -6.97 -0.59 -2.04
N GLU A 70 -7.72 -0.40 -3.11
CA GLU A 70 -7.37 0.49 -4.22
C GLU A 70 -8.19 1.77 -4.05
N VAL A 71 -7.51 2.88 -3.74
CA VAL A 71 -8.14 4.20 -3.68
C VAL A 71 -8.07 4.77 -5.08
N ASN A 72 -9.21 4.96 -5.72
CA ASN A 72 -9.24 5.61 -7.02
C ASN A 72 -9.00 7.12 -6.81
N THR A 73 -7.83 7.60 -7.21
CA THR A 73 -7.40 8.99 -7.08
C THR A 73 -7.63 9.78 -8.37
N ASP A 74 -8.68 9.47 -9.12
CA ASP A 74 -9.09 10.31 -10.24
C ASP A 74 -9.41 11.71 -9.70
N ALA A 75 -8.47 12.64 -9.90
CA ALA A 75 -8.57 14.05 -9.52
C ALA A 75 -9.71 14.80 -10.26
N SER A 76 -10.44 14.11 -11.13
CA SER A 76 -11.47 14.65 -11.99
C SER A 76 -12.80 14.95 -11.28
N SER A 77 -12.97 14.61 -9.99
CA SER A 77 -14.28 14.73 -9.32
C SER A 77 -14.27 15.50 -7.99
N LEU A 78 -13.29 16.37 -7.74
CA LEU A 78 -13.29 17.22 -6.54
C LEU A 78 -13.15 18.70 -6.90
N THR A 79 -14.28 19.35 -7.16
CA THR A 79 -14.42 20.79 -6.86
C THR A 79 -14.39 20.96 -5.35
N ILE A 80 -13.19 21.22 -4.82
CA ILE A 80 -12.98 21.56 -3.42
C ILE A 80 -13.34 23.04 -3.25
N GLU A 81 -14.50 23.33 -2.67
CA GLU A 81 -14.73 24.63 -2.06
C GLU A 81 -14.06 24.64 -0.69
N SER A 82 -13.04 25.49 -0.56
CA SER A 82 -12.30 25.73 0.68
C SER A 82 -13.19 26.45 1.70
N VAL A 83 -13.63 25.75 2.75
CA VAL A 83 -14.25 26.38 3.92
C VAL A 83 -13.17 26.74 4.92
N ASN A 84 -12.78 28.00 4.91
CA ASN A 84 -12.08 28.66 6.02
C ASN A 84 -13.01 28.75 7.22
N THR A 85 -12.57 28.35 8.42
CA THR A 85 -12.99 29.06 9.65
C THR A 85 -11.90 29.00 10.71
N CYS A 86 -11.63 30.17 11.27
CA CYS A 86 -10.58 30.55 12.20
C CYS A 86 -11.03 30.46 13.67
N ASN A 87 -10.03 30.20 14.54
CA ASN A 87 -9.87 30.45 15.98
C ASN A 87 -10.99 31.19 16.74
N GLU A 88 -11.31 30.76 17.97
CA GLU A 88 -11.43 31.63 19.17
C GLU A 88 -11.21 30.85 20.48
N SER A 89 -10.61 31.54 21.44
CA SER A 89 -10.14 31.12 22.76
C SER A 89 -11.18 31.44 23.86
N GLY A 90 -11.40 30.55 24.85
CA GLY A 90 -12.03 30.97 26.11
C GLY A 90 -12.67 29.89 27.01
N SER A 91 -12.19 29.81 28.26
CA SER A 91 -12.76 29.21 29.47
C SER A 91 -12.82 27.67 29.58
N GLN A 92 -11.67 27.12 29.97
CA GLN A 92 -11.39 25.71 30.22
C GLN A 92 -11.70 25.35 31.68
N ARG A 93 -12.82 24.65 31.95
CA ARG A 93 -12.91 23.71 33.08
C ARG A 93 -13.91 22.57 32.86
N SER A 94 -15.03 22.79 32.15
CA SER A 94 -15.91 21.69 31.74
C SER A 94 -15.55 21.13 30.36
N ALA A 95 -15.15 22.00 29.43
CA ALA A 95 -14.73 21.61 28.08
C ALA A 95 -13.60 20.57 28.06
N ASP A 96 -12.68 20.64 29.03
CA ASP A 96 -11.57 19.68 29.14
C ASP A 96 -12.05 18.29 29.60
N GLU A 97 -13.03 18.19 30.50
CA GLU A 97 -13.63 16.90 30.87
C GLU A 97 -14.43 16.31 29.71
N GLN A 98 -15.20 17.12 28.99
CA GLN A 98 -15.89 16.66 27.79
C GLN A 98 -14.90 16.27 26.69
N ALA A 99 -13.81 17.00 26.51
CA ALA A 99 -12.76 16.65 25.56
C ALA A 99 -12.03 15.36 25.95
N LEU A 100 -11.76 15.15 27.24
CA LEU A 100 -11.18 13.90 27.75
C LEU A 100 -12.16 12.74 27.63
N ILE A 101 -13.44 12.92 27.90
CA ILE A 101 -14.47 11.90 27.67
C ILE A 101 -14.57 11.58 26.17
N ASN A 102 -14.50 12.58 25.29
CA ASN A 102 -14.49 12.39 23.84
C ASN A 102 -13.21 11.70 23.34
N LEU A 103 -12.07 11.98 23.96
CA LEU A 103 -10.79 11.32 23.69
C LEU A 103 -10.77 9.87 24.19
N LEU A 104 -11.25 9.64 25.41
CA LEU A 104 -11.27 8.35 26.11
C LEU A 104 -12.38 7.42 25.59
N SER A 105 -13.48 7.97 25.07
CA SER A 105 -14.47 7.21 24.30
C SER A 105 -13.93 6.79 22.93
N GLY A 106 -12.70 7.15 22.59
CA GLY A 106 -11.99 6.70 21.39
C GLY A 106 -12.68 7.13 20.10
N GLY A 107 -13.50 8.18 20.15
CA GLY A 107 -14.38 8.53 19.05
C GLY A 107 -15.38 7.41 18.73
N GLN A 108 -16.16 6.98 19.72
CA GLN A 108 -17.35 6.15 19.46
C GLN A 108 -18.30 6.91 18.51
N ILE A 109 -18.16 6.63 17.23
CA ILE A 109 -19.04 7.13 16.19
C ILE A 109 -20.26 6.21 16.16
N SER A 110 -21.43 6.75 16.49
CA SER A 110 -22.65 5.96 16.39
C SER A 110 -23.05 5.80 14.91
N PRO A 111 -23.59 4.64 14.49
CA PRO A 111 -24.04 4.45 13.11
C PRO A 111 -25.15 5.44 12.70
N GLN A 112 -25.91 5.95 13.67
CA GLN A 112 -27.00 6.90 13.47
C GLN A 112 -26.50 8.30 13.11
N GLU A 113 -25.26 8.63 13.47
CA GLU A 113 -24.60 9.91 13.16
C GLU A 113 -23.98 9.93 11.76
N LEU A 114 -23.90 8.78 11.11
CA LEU A 114 -23.27 8.59 9.81
C LEU A 114 -24.29 8.59 8.67
N GLN A 115 -24.14 9.53 7.75
CA GLN A 115 -24.91 9.58 6.52
C GLN A 115 -24.04 9.10 5.35
N PHE A 116 -24.31 7.89 4.86
CA PHE A 116 -23.62 7.35 3.68
C PHE A 116 -24.11 8.09 2.42
N LEU A 117 -23.18 8.71 1.69
CA LEU A 117 -23.46 9.53 0.51
C LEU A 117 -23.25 8.73 -0.78
N GLU A 118 -22.04 8.21 -0.98
CA GLU A 118 -21.64 7.47 -2.19
C GLU A 118 -20.68 6.34 -1.85
N ILE A 119 -20.60 5.33 -2.73
CA ILE A 119 -19.63 4.24 -2.62
C ILE A 119 -18.33 4.70 -3.29
N LEU A 120 -17.23 4.75 -2.53
CA LEU A 120 -15.90 5.06 -3.04
C LEU A 120 -15.16 3.82 -3.56
N GLY A 121 -15.55 2.63 -3.09
CA GLY A 121 -14.97 1.38 -3.55
C GLY A 121 -15.61 0.14 -2.92
N HIS A 122 -15.49 -1.00 -3.57
CA HIS A 122 -15.98 -2.28 -3.07
C HIS A 122 -14.97 -3.41 -3.32
N GLY A 123 -14.95 -4.42 -2.45
CA GLY A 123 -14.10 -5.59 -2.60
C GLY A 123 -14.49 -6.73 -1.67
N SER A 124 -13.71 -7.80 -1.67
CA SER A 124 -13.93 -8.96 -0.79
C SER A 124 -13.97 -8.58 0.70
N GLY A 125 -13.21 -7.56 1.10
CA GLY A 125 -13.15 -7.05 2.46
C GLY A 125 -14.28 -6.10 2.86
N GLY A 126 -15.26 -5.81 1.99
CA GLY A 126 -16.38 -4.91 2.28
C GLY A 126 -16.51 -3.74 1.32
N THR A 127 -17.29 -2.74 1.71
CA THR A 127 -17.61 -1.56 0.90
C THR A 127 -17.17 -0.29 1.64
N VAL A 128 -16.51 0.62 0.93
CA VAL A 128 -16.08 1.92 1.44
C VAL A 128 -17.03 3.00 0.95
N TYR A 129 -17.58 3.77 1.89
CA TYR A 129 -18.51 4.85 1.60
C TYR A 129 -17.91 6.21 1.93
N ARG A 130 -18.15 7.21 1.08
CA ARG A 130 -18.04 8.61 1.47
C ARG A 130 -19.20 8.92 2.40
N THR A 131 -18.88 9.33 3.61
CA THR A 131 -19.85 9.42 4.70
C THR A 131 -19.74 10.78 5.35
N PHE A 132 -20.87 11.45 5.53
CA PHE A 132 -20.94 12.69 6.28
C PHE A 132 -21.24 12.38 7.75
N HIS A 133 -20.40 12.88 8.65
CA HIS A 133 -20.60 12.71 10.08
C HIS A 133 -21.33 13.92 10.65
N SER A 134 -22.58 13.70 11.08
CA SER A 134 -23.50 14.77 11.46
C SER A 134 -23.00 15.65 12.63
N PRO A 135 -22.37 15.11 13.68
CA PRO A 135 -21.83 15.91 14.80
C PRO A 135 -20.63 16.77 14.42
N THR A 136 -19.61 16.19 13.77
CA THR A 136 -18.36 16.92 13.46
C THR A 136 -18.43 17.70 12.15
N LYS A 137 -19.47 17.48 11.34
CA LYS A 137 -19.64 18.09 10.00
C LYS A 137 -18.49 17.77 9.04
N VAL A 138 -17.77 16.67 9.28
CA VAL A 138 -16.64 16.23 8.46
C VAL A 138 -17.09 15.10 7.52
N VAL A 139 -16.54 15.10 6.31
CA VAL A 139 -16.66 13.99 5.36
C VAL A 139 -15.52 13.01 5.58
N MET A 140 -15.84 11.72 5.73
CA MET A 140 -14.90 10.64 6.01
C MET A 140 -15.13 9.45 5.09
N ALA A 141 -14.13 8.58 4.96
CA ALA A 141 -14.28 7.27 4.32
C ALA A 141 -14.58 6.21 5.40
N VAL A 142 -15.73 5.55 5.29
CA VAL A 142 -16.16 4.51 6.26
C VAL A 142 -16.23 3.16 5.55
N LYS A 143 -15.50 2.17 6.06
CA LYS A 143 -15.51 0.79 5.54
C LYS A 143 -16.49 -0.09 6.32
N VAL A 144 -17.39 -0.76 5.61
CA VAL A 144 -18.39 -1.68 6.18
C VAL A 144 -18.09 -3.10 5.75
N SER A 145 -17.94 -4.00 6.72
CA SER A 145 -17.67 -5.43 6.51
C SER A 145 -18.70 -6.28 7.24
N LYS A 146 -19.22 -7.33 6.59
CA LYS A 146 -20.14 -8.28 7.25
C LYS A 146 -19.34 -9.14 8.22
N LEU A 147 -19.76 -9.17 9.48
CA LEU A 147 -19.22 -10.10 10.47
C LEU A 147 -20.14 -11.32 10.54
N HIS A 148 -19.60 -12.51 10.28
CA HIS A 148 -20.35 -13.76 10.47
C HIS A 148 -20.05 -14.26 11.89
N LEU A 149 -20.97 -14.00 12.83
CA LEU A 149 -20.88 -14.56 14.17
C LEU A 149 -21.55 -15.93 14.15
N LEU A 150 -20.76 -17.00 14.17
CA LEU A 150 -21.25 -18.34 14.48
C LEU A 150 -21.52 -18.39 15.98
N LEU A 151 -22.79 -18.34 16.37
CA LEU A 151 -23.23 -18.64 17.73
C LEU A 151 -23.37 -20.17 17.84
N TYR A 152 -22.52 -20.79 18.65
CA TYR A 152 -22.63 -22.19 19.07
C TYR A 152 -23.51 -22.30 20.32
#